data_AF-A0AAQ3QCR1-F1
#
_entry.id   AF-A0AAQ3QCR1-F1
#
_cell.length_a   1.000
_cell.length_b   1.000
_cell.length_c   1.000
_cell.angle_alpha   90.00
_cell.angle_beta   90.00
_cell.angle_gamma   90.00
#
_symmetry.space_group_name_H-M   'P 1'
#
loop_
_entity.id
_entity.type
_entity.pdbx_description
1 polymer ?
#
loop_
_entity_poly.entity_id
_entity_poly.type
_entity_poly.pdbx_seq_one_letter_code
_entity_poly.pdbx_strand_id
1 'polypeptide(L)'
;MNRETRRLAKIPEQVREEVKPFYLDRKVFFDGSCVNEKIDKLTEDTAEYIRSGLAPRWSDMDVNQHVNNVKYIRWIMEELRHIFTNNPEPIIAAGDFNVTLHNGERLNCVGDTTVSRSFSELIADTGLLDFPIFGNSYSWTNNQQPPTLAKLDRILINGNFATLFPLSVASSGNRRLSYHNPLFWHSSTRIDVMQKPFRIENGWLKVDQFPNIIQAGLVPPSTASPLGSSLDRWLSLWKSHRRIISDWDKLKRAS
;
A
#
# COMPACT_ATOMS: atom_id res chain seq x y z
N MET A 1 3.71 -34.10 9.04
CA MET A 1 3.50 -32.65 8.81
C MET A 1 2.09 -32.31 9.28
N ASN A 2 1.97 -31.66 10.45
CA ASN A 2 0.70 -31.49 11.17
C ASN A 2 -0.23 -30.49 10.45
N ARG A 3 -1.49 -30.89 10.21
CA ARG A 3 -2.53 -30.17 9.45
C ARG A 3 -3.37 -29.21 10.32
N GLU A 4 -3.14 -29.14 11.63
CA GLU A 4 -3.98 -28.35 12.55
C GLU A 4 -3.57 -26.87 12.69
N THR A 5 -2.36 -26.47 12.28
CA THR A 5 -1.83 -25.11 12.52
C THR A 5 -2.08 -24.11 11.38
N ARG A 6 -2.96 -24.43 10.41
CA ARG A 6 -3.29 -23.58 9.25
C ARG A 6 -4.72 -23.06 9.21
N ARG A 7 -5.35 -22.78 10.37
CA ARG A 7 -6.58 -21.97 10.40
C ARG A 7 -6.25 -20.52 10.71
N LEU A 8 -6.44 -19.65 9.72
CA LEU A 8 -6.52 -18.20 9.94
C LEU A 8 -7.81 -17.91 10.71
N ALA A 9 -7.71 -17.61 11.99
CA ALA A 9 -8.84 -17.14 12.78
C ALA A 9 -9.06 -15.65 12.53
N LYS A 10 -10.32 -15.24 12.31
CA LYS A 10 -10.71 -13.83 12.34
C LYS A 10 -10.62 -13.34 13.79
N ILE A 11 -10.14 -12.10 13.97
CA ILE A 11 -10.12 -11.42 15.27
C ILE A 11 -11.56 -11.37 15.81
N PRO A 12 -11.83 -11.89 17.02
CA PRO A 12 -13.15 -11.77 17.65
C PRO A 12 -13.57 -10.31 17.80
N GLU A 13 -14.85 -10.01 17.61
CA GLU A 13 -15.34 -8.62 17.56
C GLU A 13 -15.06 -7.85 18.87
N GLN A 14 -15.08 -8.55 20.01
CA GLN A 14 -14.69 -7.98 21.31
C GLN A 14 -13.23 -7.51 21.33
N VAL A 15 -12.30 -8.33 20.83
CA VAL A 15 -10.87 -7.97 20.71
C VAL A 15 -10.68 -6.88 19.66
N ARG A 16 -11.51 -6.87 18.61
CA ARG A 16 -11.45 -5.84 17.56
C ARG A 16 -11.85 -4.46 18.09
N GLU A 17 -12.92 -4.37 18.89
CA GLU A 17 -13.36 -3.11 19.52
C GLU A 17 -12.39 -2.66 20.61
N GLU A 18 -11.78 -3.60 21.34
CA GLU A 18 -10.75 -3.29 22.35
C GLU A 18 -9.45 -2.76 21.70
N VAL A 19 -9.07 -3.31 20.54
CA VAL A 19 -7.84 -2.91 19.81
C VAL A 19 -8.11 -1.73 18.84
N LYS A 20 -9.39 -1.37 18.58
CA LYS A 20 -9.84 -0.28 17.69
C LYS A 20 -9.17 1.08 17.95
N PRO A 21 -8.96 1.51 19.21
CA PRO A 21 -8.27 2.77 19.51
C PRO A 21 -6.74 2.70 19.33
N PHE A 22 -6.19 1.49 19.17
CA PHE A 22 -4.75 1.21 19.13
C PHE A 22 -4.24 0.83 17.73
N TYR A 23 -5.10 0.84 16.71
CA TYR A 23 -4.62 0.83 15.33
C TYR A 23 -3.72 2.05 15.14
N LEU A 24 -2.50 1.82 14.63
CA LEU A 24 -1.66 2.89 14.14
C LEU A 24 -2.45 3.61 13.05
N ASP A 25 -2.91 4.82 13.37
CA ASP A 25 -3.14 5.85 12.37
C ASP A 25 -1.75 6.16 11.80
N ARG A 26 -1.30 5.33 10.84
CA ARG A 26 -0.05 5.58 10.13
C ARG A 26 -0.30 6.83 9.31
N LYS A 27 0.00 7.99 9.90
CA LYS A 27 0.25 9.20 9.14
C LYS A 27 1.45 8.92 8.25
N VAL A 28 1.19 8.83 6.95
CA VAL A 28 2.19 8.71 5.89
C VAL A 28 2.80 10.10 5.66
N PHE A 29 3.36 10.78 6.66
CA PHE A 29 3.95 12.11 6.44
C PHE A 29 5.15 12.36 7.34
N PHE A 30 6.26 12.75 6.70
CA PHE A 30 7.40 13.39 7.35
C PHE A 30 7.05 14.87 7.48
N ASP A 31 7.23 15.39 8.69
CA ASP A 31 7.02 16.79 9.09
C ASP A 31 5.55 17.26 9.19
N GLY A 32 5.28 18.01 10.27
CA GLY A 32 3.96 18.40 10.74
C GLY A 32 3.31 19.58 10.00
N SER A 33 3.69 19.88 8.75
CA SER A 33 3.15 21.00 8.00
C SER A 33 1.94 20.68 7.10
N CYS A 34 1.65 19.41 6.78
CA CYS A 34 0.57 19.06 5.85
C CYS A 34 -0.46 18.12 6.51
N VAL A 35 -1.32 18.66 7.38
CA VAL A 35 -2.37 17.89 8.04
C VAL A 35 -3.68 18.07 7.27
N ASN A 36 -4.18 16.99 6.66
CA ASN A 36 -5.56 16.87 6.14
C ASN A 36 -5.96 17.77 4.97
N GLU A 37 -5.03 18.16 4.10
CA GLU A 37 -5.45 18.60 2.77
C GLU A 37 -5.85 17.33 2.02
N LYS A 38 -7.17 17.14 1.80
CA LYS A 38 -7.60 16.33 0.66
C LYS A 38 -6.78 16.85 -0.53
N ILE A 39 -6.26 15.96 -1.37
CA ILE A 39 -5.79 16.39 -2.68
C ILE A 39 -6.94 17.21 -3.26
N ASP A 40 -6.72 18.52 -3.41
CA ASP A 40 -7.74 19.40 -3.90
C ASP A 40 -8.18 18.84 -5.24
N LYS A 41 -9.50 18.78 -5.45
CA LYS A 41 -10.00 18.32 -6.74
C LYS A 41 -9.36 19.20 -7.80
N LEU A 42 -8.73 18.57 -8.79
CA LEU A 42 -8.32 19.27 -10.00
C LEU A 42 -9.56 19.97 -10.57
N THR A 43 -9.54 21.29 -10.60
CA THR A 43 -10.52 22.13 -11.30
C THR A 43 -9.85 22.69 -12.54
N GLU A 44 -10.64 23.32 -13.41
CA GLU A 44 -10.08 24.01 -14.57
C GLU A 44 -9.12 25.15 -14.19
N ASP A 45 -9.22 25.65 -12.96
CA ASP A 45 -8.36 26.74 -12.47
C ASP A 45 -7.10 26.24 -11.74
N THR A 46 -7.12 25.02 -11.20
CA THR A 46 -6.00 24.47 -10.40
C THR A 46 -5.10 23.51 -11.17
N ALA A 47 -5.55 22.99 -12.31
CA ALA A 47 -4.75 22.11 -13.13
C ALA A 47 -3.73 22.90 -13.96
N GLU A 48 -2.45 22.57 -13.81
CA GLU A 48 -1.36 23.17 -14.59
C GLU A 48 -1.50 22.89 -16.09
N TYR A 49 -2.09 21.75 -16.44
CA TYR A 49 -2.37 21.36 -17.81
C TYR A 49 -3.78 20.79 -17.93
N ILE A 50 -4.55 21.34 -18.87
CA ILE A 50 -5.90 20.87 -19.20
C ILE A 50 -5.99 20.68 -20.70
N ARG A 51 -6.43 19.49 -21.09
CA ARG A 51 -6.84 19.23 -22.47
C ARG A 51 -8.35 19.37 -22.59
N SER A 52 -8.80 20.54 -23.04
CA SER A 52 -10.22 20.83 -23.29
C SER A 52 -10.67 20.34 -24.67
N GLY A 53 -11.99 20.22 -24.86
CA GLY A 53 -12.57 19.81 -26.15
C GLY A 53 -12.61 18.30 -26.41
N LEU A 54 -12.25 17.46 -25.43
CA LEU A 54 -12.48 16.02 -25.48
C LEU A 54 -13.98 15.72 -25.29
N ALA A 55 -14.73 15.67 -26.39
CA ALA A 55 -16.14 15.28 -26.37
C ALA A 55 -16.30 13.80 -26.79
N PRO A 56 -16.99 12.97 -25.99
CA PRO A 56 -17.38 11.64 -26.43
C PRO A 56 -18.41 11.74 -27.55
N ARG A 57 -18.33 10.85 -28.55
CA ARG A 57 -19.42 10.73 -29.53
C ARG A 57 -20.60 10.02 -28.89
N TRP A 58 -21.79 10.13 -29.48
CA TRP A 58 -22.96 9.35 -29.08
C TRP A 58 -22.70 7.84 -29.04
N SER A 59 -21.90 7.33 -29.98
CA SER A 59 -21.47 5.93 -30.01
C SER A 59 -20.53 5.53 -28.86
N ASP A 60 -19.91 6.52 -28.22
CA ASP A 60 -18.96 6.33 -27.13
C ASP A 60 -19.65 6.42 -25.75
N MET A 61 -20.97 6.66 -25.69
CA MET A 61 -21.77 6.73 -24.46
C MET A 61 -22.66 5.51 -24.29
N ASP A 62 -22.89 5.09 -23.04
CA ASP A 62 -23.88 4.08 -22.70
C ASP A 62 -25.30 4.67 -22.60
N VAL A 63 -26.29 3.80 -22.33
CA VAL A 63 -27.71 4.21 -22.21
C VAL A 63 -27.95 5.20 -21.07
N ASN A 64 -27.05 5.26 -20.07
CA ASN A 64 -27.08 6.21 -18.96
C ASN A 64 -26.24 7.47 -19.24
N GLN A 65 -25.81 7.69 -20.48
CA GLN A 65 -24.95 8.81 -20.90
C GLN A 65 -23.55 8.79 -20.24
N HIS A 66 -23.10 7.66 -19.72
CA HIS A 66 -21.73 7.52 -19.25
C HIS A 66 -20.81 7.19 -20.41
N VAL A 67 -19.63 7.82 -20.43
CA VAL A 67 -18.59 7.50 -21.40
C VAL A 67 -18.14 6.05 -21.19
N ASN A 68 -18.11 5.29 -22.28
CA ASN A 68 -17.65 3.91 -22.28
C ASN A 68 -16.20 3.83 -21.77
N ASN A 69 -15.93 2.90 -20.85
CA ASN A 69 -14.60 2.66 -20.29
C ASN A 69 -13.51 2.51 -21.37
N VAL A 70 -13.81 1.89 -22.52
CA VAL A 70 -12.85 1.75 -23.64
C VAL A 70 -12.42 3.12 -24.18
N LYS A 71 -13.33 4.08 -24.26
CA LYS A 71 -13.04 5.44 -24.72
C LYS A 71 -12.19 6.20 -23.70
N TYR A 72 -12.55 6.09 -22.43
CA TYR A 72 -11.80 6.69 -21.33
C TYR A 72 -10.35 6.18 -21.27
N ILE A 73 -10.17 4.86 -21.32
CA ILE A 73 -8.85 4.23 -21.33
C ILE A 73 -8.04 4.71 -22.53
N ARG A 74 -8.65 4.84 -23.71
CA ARG A 74 -7.95 5.33 -24.91
C ARG A 74 -7.42 6.76 -24.74
N TRP A 75 -8.19 7.66 -24.12
CA TRP A 75 -7.71 9.01 -23.82
C TRP A 75 -6.53 8.99 -22.83
N ILE A 76 -6.60 8.18 -21.78
CA ILE A 76 -5.47 7.99 -20.86
C ILE A 76 -4.23 7.50 -21.64
N MET A 77 -4.39 6.52 -22.53
CA MET A 77 -3.29 5.99 -23.33
C MET A 77 -2.63 7.07 -24.22
N GLU A 78 -3.44 7.92 -24.85
CA GLU A 78 -2.96 9.04 -25.68
C GLU A 78 -2.17 10.05 -24.83
N GLU A 79 -2.65 10.41 -23.65
CA GLU A 79 -1.96 11.33 -22.73
C GLU A 79 -0.68 10.75 -22.16
N LEU A 80 -0.69 9.48 -21.72
CA LEU A 80 0.51 8.80 -21.25
C LEU A 80 1.58 8.79 -22.34
N ARG A 81 1.21 8.50 -23.59
CA ARG A 81 2.16 8.56 -24.70
C ARG A 81 2.78 9.96 -24.81
N HIS A 82 1.95 11.00 -24.77
CA HIS A 82 2.43 12.38 -24.86
C HIS A 82 3.38 12.76 -23.71
N ILE A 83 3.02 12.40 -22.47
CA ILE A 83 3.80 12.76 -21.26
C ILE A 83 5.14 12.03 -21.20
N PHE A 84 5.16 10.74 -21.54
CA PHE A 84 6.33 9.88 -21.33
C PHE A 84 7.29 9.81 -22.53
N THR A 85 6.83 10.07 -23.75
CA THR A 85 7.69 10.00 -24.94
C THR A 85 8.77 11.08 -24.89
N ASN A 86 10.04 10.67 -24.94
CA ASN A 86 11.22 11.56 -24.96
C ASN A 86 11.30 12.55 -23.78
N ASN A 87 10.66 12.26 -22.65
CA ASN A 87 10.71 13.13 -21.48
C ASN A 87 11.94 12.82 -20.61
N PRO A 88 12.87 13.79 -20.42
CA PRO A 88 14.07 13.57 -19.63
C PRO A 88 13.80 13.56 -18.12
N GLU A 89 12.65 14.05 -17.64
CA GLU A 89 12.36 14.11 -16.21
C GLU A 89 12.00 12.73 -15.64
N PRO A 90 12.29 12.44 -14.36
CA PRO A 90 11.83 11.23 -13.68
C PRO A 90 10.32 11.33 -13.42
N ILE A 91 9.52 10.48 -14.07
CA ILE A 91 8.05 10.53 -13.98
C ILE A 91 7.49 9.22 -13.41
N ILE A 92 6.46 9.38 -12.59
CA ILE A 92 5.61 8.32 -12.06
C ILE A 92 4.14 8.60 -12.42
N ALA A 93 3.45 7.61 -12.99
CA ALA A 93 2.01 7.61 -13.17
C ALA A 93 1.43 6.46 -12.36
N ALA A 94 0.66 6.78 -11.32
CA ALA A 94 0.13 5.80 -10.38
C ALA A 94 -1.37 5.98 -10.17
N GLY A 95 -2.11 4.86 -10.11
CA GLY A 95 -3.54 4.87 -9.86
C GLY A 95 -4.29 3.78 -10.60
N ASP A 96 -5.61 3.93 -10.65
CA ASP A 96 -6.53 3.03 -11.35
C ASP A 96 -6.57 3.35 -12.84
N PHE A 97 -5.98 2.49 -13.67
CA PHE A 97 -6.02 2.61 -15.13
C PHE A 97 -7.24 1.91 -15.74
N ASN A 98 -8.03 1.17 -14.93
CA ASN A 98 -9.16 0.35 -15.37
C ASN A 98 -8.82 -0.67 -16.48
N VAL A 99 -7.55 -1.04 -16.64
CA VAL A 99 -7.06 -1.96 -17.67
C VAL A 99 -6.03 -2.97 -17.14
N THR A 100 -6.15 -4.20 -17.61
CA THR A 100 -5.17 -5.28 -17.40
C THR A 100 -4.21 -5.36 -18.58
N LEU A 101 -2.95 -5.76 -18.39
CA LEU A 101 -1.99 -5.99 -19.48
C LEU A 101 -2.30 -7.29 -20.22
N HIS A 102 -2.77 -8.30 -19.50
CA HIS A 102 -3.13 -9.58 -20.08
C HIS A 102 -4.19 -10.31 -19.24
N ASN A 103 -4.83 -11.33 -19.81
CA ASN A 103 -5.90 -12.09 -19.14
C ASN A 103 -5.44 -12.78 -17.84
N GLY A 104 -4.15 -13.10 -17.68
CA GLY A 104 -3.61 -13.65 -16.44
C GLY A 104 -3.69 -12.73 -15.21
N GLU A 105 -4.03 -11.45 -15.39
CA GLU A 105 -4.27 -10.50 -14.29
C GLU A 105 -5.74 -10.43 -13.87
N ARG A 106 -6.56 -11.36 -14.35
CA ARG A 106 -7.98 -11.50 -14.02
C ARG A 106 -8.24 -12.87 -13.41
N LEU A 107 -9.18 -12.91 -12.47
CA LEU A 107 -9.71 -14.15 -11.92
C LEU A 107 -11.23 -14.17 -12.08
N ASN A 108 -11.76 -15.30 -12.56
CA ASN A 108 -13.20 -15.53 -12.78
C ASN A 108 -13.87 -14.56 -13.78
N CYS A 109 -13.11 -13.88 -14.63
CA CYS A 109 -13.64 -13.09 -15.74
C CYS A 109 -12.67 -13.04 -16.93
N VAL A 110 -13.20 -12.63 -18.09
CA VAL A 110 -12.43 -12.34 -19.31
C VAL A 110 -12.59 -10.87 -19.63
N GLY A 111 -11.47 -10.19 -19.92
CA GLY A 111 -11.48 -8.78 -20.33
C GLY A 111 -11.40 -8.60 -21.83
N ASP A 112 -11.53 -7.35 -22.30
CA ASP A 112 -11.25 -7.00 -23.69
C ASP A 112 -9.74 -7.13 -23.98
N THR A 113 -9.38 -8.19 -24.70
CA THR A 113 -7.99 -8.47 -25.07
C THR A 113 -7.38 -7.43 -26.00
N THR A 114 -8.19 -6.68 -26.75
CA THR A 114 -7.72 -5.61 -27.65
C THR A 114 -7.21 -4.44 -26.83
N VAL A 115 -7.99 -3.99 -25.85
CA VAL A 115 -7.61 -2.88 -24.97
C VAL A 115 -6.40 -3.27 -24.12
N SER A 116 -6.36 -4.51 -23.60
CA SER A 116 -5.18 -5.03 -22.90
C SER A 116 -3.93 -5.02 -23.76
N ARG A 117 -4.03 -5.48 -25.01
CA ARG A 117 -2.92 -5.48 -25.97
C ARG A 117 -2.42 -4.06 -26.24
N SER A 118 -3.32 -3.13 -26.58
CA SER A 118 -2.94 -1.74 -26.84
C SER A 118 -2.29 -1.06 -25.64
N PHE A 119 -2.70 -1.42 -24.42
CA PHE A 119 -2.07 -0.90 -23.20
C PHE A 119 -0.66 -1.46 -23.02
N SER A 120 -0.49 -2.76 -23.23
CA SER A 120 0.81 -3.40 -23.16
C SER A 120 1.78 -2.86 -24.23
N GLU A 121 1.30 -2.63 -25.44
CA GLU A 121 2.06 -2.02 -26.54
C GLU A 121 2.47 -0.59 -26.19
N LEU A 122 1.54 0.22 -25.64
CA LEU A 122 1.87 1.57 -25.18
C LEU A 122 3.01 1.58 -24.16
N ILE A 123 2.96 0.71 -23.15
CA ILE A 123 4.02 0.63 -22.13
C ILE A 123 5.36 0.28 -22.79
N ALA A 124 5.36 -0.69 -23.70
CA ALA A 124 6.56 -1.09 -24.43
C ALA A 124 7.12 0.05 -25.31
N ASP A 125 6.27 0.70 -26.11
CA ASP A 125 6.64 1.77 -27.04
C ASP A 125 7.21 3.00 -26.33
N THR A 126 6.66 3.33 -25.15
CA THR A 126 7.06 4.51 -24.37
C THR A 126 8.28 4.25 -23.47
N GLY A 127 8.75 2.99 -23.40
CA GLY A 127 9.82 2.61 -22.49
C GLY A 127 9.44 2.71 -21.01
N LEU A 128 8.14 2.65 -20.72
CA LEU A 128 7.61 2.62 -19.36
C LEU A 128 7.88 1.25 -18.71
N LEU A 129 8.04 1.28 -17.40
CA LEU A 129 8.18 0.09 -16.56
C LEU A 129 6.97 -0.03 -15.65
N ASP A 130 6.28 -1.18 -15.68
CA ASP A 130 5.26 -1.53 -14.68
C ASP A 130 5.95 -1.91 -13.38
N PHE A 131 5.88 -1.02 -12.38
CA PHE A 131 6.59 -1.15 -11.12
C PHE A 131 6.06 -2.37 -10.34
N PRO A 132 6.94 -3.26 -9.83
CA PRO A 132 6.50 -4.44 -9.11
C PRO A 132 5.83 -4.07 -7.77
N ILE A 133 4.63 -4.61 -7.55
CA ILE A 133 3.86 -4.42 -6.31
C ILE A 133 3.90 -5.72 -5.50
N PHE A 134 4.42 -5.65 -4.28
CA PHE A 134 4.46 -6.78 -3.35
C PHE A 134 3.13 -6.97 -2.62
N GLY A 135 2.79 -8.22 -2.29
CA GLY A 135 1.57 -8.57 -1.56
C GLY A 135 0.50 -9.13 -2.49
N ASN A 136 -0.71 -8.56 -2.45
CA ASN A 136 -1.83 -9.03 -3.26
C ASN A 136 -1.59 -8.75 -4.75
N SER A 137 -1.69 -9.79 -5.59
CA SER A 137 -1.54 -9.67 -7.06
C SER A 137 -2.70 -8.95 -7.74
N TYR A 138 -3.84 -8.80 -7.07
CA TYR A 138 -5.03 -8.14 -7.58
C TYR A 138 -5.31 -6.89 -6.76
N SER A 139 -5.69 -5.81 -7.45
CA SER A 139 -6.01 -4.54 -6.82
C SER A 139 -7.51 -4.33 -6.66
N TRP A 140 -8.36 -5.04 -7.43
CA TRP A 140 -9.81 -4.85 -7.45
C TRP A 140 -10.59 -6.15 -7.27
N THR A 141 -11.80 -6.06 -6.70
CA THR A 141 -12.80 -7.13 -6.70
C THR A 141 -14.23 -6.61 -6.82
N ASN A 142 -15.14 -7.41 -7.39
CA ASN A 142 -16.57 -7.14 -7.36
C ASN A 142 -17.25 -7.42 -6.00
N ASN A 143 -16.52 -7.97 -5.01
CA ASN A 143 -17.05 -8.41 -3.70
C ASN A 143 -18.23 -9.41 -3.78
N GLN A 144 -18.36 -10.16 -4.88
CA GLN A 144 -19.37 -11.23 -5.01
C GLN A 144 -18.80 -12.61 -4.65
N GLN A 145 -19.66 -13.64 -4.67
CA GLN A 145 -19.28 -15.03 -4.45
C GLN A 145 -19.76 -15.89 -5.64
N PRO A 146 -18.86 -16.50 -6.44
CA PRO A 146 -17.39 -16.40 -6.36
C PRO A 146 -16.88 -15.01 -6.74
N PRO A 147 -15.74 -14.55 -6.18
CA PRO A 147 -15.25 -13.20 -6.44
C PRO A 147 -14.61 -13.12 -7.84
N THR A 148 -14.93 -12.04 -8.56
CA THR A 148 -14.09 -11.60 -9.68
C THR A 148 -12.97 -10.73 -9.13
N LEU A 149 -11.73 -10.96 -9.60
CA LEU A 149 -10.56 -10.16 -9.22
C LEU A 149 -9.87 -9.62 -10.47
N ALA A 150 -9.27 -8.44 -10.37
CA ALA A 150 -8.46 -7.85 -11.44
C ALA A 150 -7.31 -6.98 -10.88
N LYS A 151 -6.19 -6.89 -11.61
CA LYS A 151 -5.14 -5.88 -11.37
C LYS A 151 -5.39 -4.66 -12.26
N LEU A 152 -6.05 -3.64 -11.70
CA LEU A 152 -6.43 -2.41 -12.40
C LEU A 152 -5.57 -1.22 -11.98
N ASP A 153 -5.09 -1.23 -10.75
CA ASP A 153 -4.23 -0.20 -10.19
C ASP A 153 -2.76 -0.53 -10.48
N ARG A 154 -2.00 0.44 -10.99
CA ARG A 154 -0.59 0.29 -11.34
C ARG A 154 0.23 1.49 -10.93
N ILE A 155 1.54 1.29 -10.96
CA ILE A 155 2.54 2.34 -10.86
C ILE A 155 3.44 2.19 -12.08
N LEU A 156 3.34 3.11 -13.02
CA LEU A 156 4.17 3.16 -14.22
C LEU A 156 5.26 4.20 -14.01
N ILE A 157 6.51 3.84 -14.29
CA ILE A 157 7.65 4.74 -14.17
C ILE A 157 8.48 4.74 -15.46
N ASN A 158 9.18 5.83 -15.75
CA ASN A 158 10.19 5.82 -16.81
C ASN A 158 11.57 5.38 -16.28
N GLY A 159 12.51 5.12 -17.20
CA GLY A 159 13.87 4.69 -16.86
C GLY A 159 14.64 5.70 -16.00
N ASN A 160 14.40 6.99 -16.19
CA ASN A 160 15.05 8.06 -15.41
C ASN A 160 14.61 8.01 -13.94
N PHE A 161 13.32 7.78 -13.69
CA PHE A 161 12.81 7.55 -12.34
C PHE A 161 13.42 6.29 -11.70
N ALA A 162 13.48 5.18 -12.44
CA ALA A 162 14.09 3.94 -11.94
C ALA A 162 15.56 4.14 -11.55
N THR A 163 16.29 4.94 -12.32
CA THR A 163 17.70 5.25 -12.09
C THR A 163 17.89 6.15 -10.87
N LEU A 164 17.02 7.15 -10.68
CA LEU A 164 17.12 8.10 -9.57
C LEU A 164 16.65 7.49 -8.24
N PHE A 165 15.70 6.55 -8.28
CA PHE A 165 15.10 5.93 -7.10
C PHE A 165 15.19 4.39 -7.10
N PRO A 166 16.42 3.82 -7.13
CA PRO A 166 16.63 2.37 -7.32
C PRO A 166 16.17 1.51 -6.13
N LEU A 167 15.97 2.12 -4.96
CA LEU A 167 15.48 1.47 -3.74
C LEU A 167 13.98 1.69 -3.51
N SER A 168 13.27 2.20 -4.51
CA SER A 168 11.80 2.28 -4.46
C SER A 168 11.20 0.89 -4.26
N VAL A 169 10.12 0.84 -3.50
CA VAL A 169 9.33 -0.38 -3.32
C VAL A 169 7.86 0.02 -3.28
N ALA A 170 7.01 -0.86 -3.84
CA ALA A 170 5.58 -0.71 -3.78
C ALA A 170 4.94 -1.95 -3.14
N SER A 171 3.88 -1.76 -2.37
CA SER A 171 3.13 -2.84 -1.74
C SER A 171 1.63 -2.59 -1.79
N SER A 172 0.86 -3.68 -1.91
CA SER A 172 -0.60 -3.65 -1.79
C SER A 172 -0.99 -3.79 -0.33
N GLY A 173 -1.80 -2.85 0.15
CA GLY A 173 -2.51 -3.00 1.41
C GLY A 173 -3.73 -3.92 1.30
N ASN A 174 -4.38 -4.13 2.44
CA ASN A 174 -5.67 -4.81 2.50
C ASN A 174 -6.81 -3.79 2.40
N ARG A 175 -7.73 -4.00 1.46
CA ARG A 175 -8.98 -3.24 1.41
C ARG A 175 -9.78 -3.37 2.71
N ARG A 176 -10.42 -2.28 3.13
CA ARG A 176 -11.34 -2.26 4.28
C ARG A 176 -12.74 -1.79 3.90
N LEU A 177 -12.85 -0.74 3.09
CA LEU A 177 -14.11 -0.09 2.74
C LEU A 177 -14.28 0.15 1.22
N SER A 178 -13.29 -0.24 0.41
CA SER A 178 -13.30 -0.08 -1.05
C SER A 178 -13.30 -1.44 -1.74
N TYR A 179 -13.76 -1.47 -2.99
CA TYR A 179 -13.55 -2.58 -3.92
C TYR A 179 -12.09 -2.69 -4.37
N HIS A 180 -11.30 -1.62 -4.14
CA HIS A 180 -9.87 -1.57 -4.43
C HIS A 180 -9.00 -1.75 -3.17
N ASN A 181 -7.83 -2.35 -3.37
CA ASN A 181 -6.74 -2.40 -2.41
C ASN A 181 -5.89 -1.11 -2.55
N PRO A 182 -5.57 -0.42 -1.45
CA PRO A 182 -4.67 0.73 -1.51
C PRO A 182 -3.26 0.28 -1.92
N LEU A 183 -2.61 1.06 -2.77
CA LEU A 183 -1.20 0.90 -3.11
C LEU A 183 -0.35 1.86 -2.28
N PHE A 184 0.73 1.33 -1.71
CA PHE A 184 1.72 2.11 -0.99
C PHE A 184 3.02 2.08 -1.77
N TRP A 185 3.50 3.25 -2.16
CA TRP A 185 4.84 3.43 -2.71
C TRP A 185 5.71 4.14 -1.69
N HIS A 186 6.95 3.69 -1.57
CA HIS A 186 7.97 4.35 -0.78
C HIS A 186 9.30 4.30 -1.51
N SER A 187 9.96 5.45 -1.59
CA SER A 187 11.34 5.56 -2.04
C SER A 187 12.19 6.01 -0.87
N SER A 188 13.33 5.36 -0.70
CA SER A 188 14.34 5.80 0.26
C SER A 188 15.61 6.14 -0.48
N THR A 189 16.12 7.35 -0.23
CA THR A 189 17.48 7.75 -0.62
C THR A 189 18.53 7.26 0.36
N ARG A 190 18.10 6.74 1.52
CA ARG A 190 18.96 6.20 2.58
C ARG A 190 18.72 4.71 2.73
N ILE A 191 19.79 3.92 2.76
CA ILE A 191 19.74 2.61 3.38
C ILE A 191 19.59 2.86 4.88
N ASP A 192 18.37 3.17 5.32
CA ASP A 192 18.06 3.02 6.72
C ASP A 192 18.20 1.53 6.96
N VAL A 193 19.29 1.15 7.61
CA VAL A 193 19.50 -0.20 8.14
C VAL A 193 18.21 -0.53 8.85
N MET A 194 17.35 -1.34 8.22
CA MET A 194 16.10 -1.80 8.81
C MET A 194 16.49 -2.26 10.20
N GLN A 195 16.02 -1.56 11.24
CA GLN A 195 16.35 -1.96 12.60
C GLN A 195 15.95 -3.42 12.70
N LYS A 196 16.91 -4.30 13.02
CA LYS A 196 16.66 -5.74 13.08
C LYS A 196 15.34 -5.95 13.83
N PRO A 197 14.36 -6.65 13.23
CA PRO A 197 13.07 -6.85 13.88
C PRO A 197 13.34 -7.44 15.25
N PHE A 198 12.66 -6.92 16.27
CA PHE A 198 12.77 -7.46 17.60
C PHE A 198 12.35 -8.94 17.56
N ARG A 199 13.26 -9.82 17.96
CA ARG A 199 13.06 -11.27 18.00
C ARG A 199 13.45 -11.74 19.38
N ILE A 200 12.69 -12.70 19.89
CA ILE A 200 12.99 -13.44 21.10
C ILE A 200 13.06 -14.91 20.73
N GLU A 201 13.87 -15.69 21.45
CA GLU A 201 13.85 -17.14 21.27
C GLU A 201 12.57 -17.72 21.87
N ASN A 202 11.87 -18.56 21.10
CA ASN A 202 10.66 -19.23 21.60
C ASN A 202 10.95 -20.13 22.82
N GLY A 203 12.20 -20.54 23.03
CA GLY A 203 12.63 -21.28 24.22
C GLY A 203 12.41 -20.50 25.52
N TRP A 204 12.51 -19.17 25.48
CA TRP A 204 12.30 -18.32 26.66
C TRP A 204 10.86 -18.39 27.18
N LEU A 205 9.88 -18.64 26.30
CA LEU A 205 8.47 -18.82 26.70
C LEU A 205 8.25 -20.03 27.61
N LYS A 206 9.21 -20.96 27.67
CA LYS A 206 9.17 -22.16 28.51
C LYS A 206 9.93 -22.00 29.82
N VAL A 207 10.59 -20.86 30.06
CA VAL A 207 11.30 -20.59 31.30
C VAL A 207 10.33 -19.99 32.30
N ASP A 208 10.18 -20.62 33.47
CA ASP A 208 9.19 -20.26 34.49
C ASP A 208 9.25 -18.78 34.94
N GLN A 209 10.45 -18.18 34.89
CA GLN A 209 10.68 -16.79 35.27
C GLN A 209 10.31 -15.79 34.17
N PHE A 210 10.24 -16.21 32.91
CA PHE A 210 10.05 -15.31 31.76
C PHE A 210 8.69 -14.59 31.77
N PRO A 211 7.55 -15.22 32.13
CA PRO A 211 6.28 -14.49 32.27
C PRO A 211 6.34 -13.29 33.22
N ASN A 212 7.11 -13.39 34.31
CA ASN A 212 7.28 -12.29 35.27
C ASN A 212 8.09 -11.12 34.66
N ILE A 213 9.03 -11.42 33.78
CA ILE A 213 9.82 -10.42 33.04
C ILE A 213 8.95 -9.65 32.04
N ILE A 214 8.05 -10.35 31.35
CA ILE A 214 7.04 -9.73 30.47
C ILE A 214 6.16 -8.78 31.28
N GLN A 215 5.65 -9.22 32.44
CA GLN A 215 4.80 -8.38 33.30
C GLN A 215 5.52 -7.15 33.84
N ALA A 216 6.79 -7.29 34.25
CA ALA A 216 7.59 -6.15 34.71
C ALA A 216 7.77 -5.07 33.62
N GLY A 217 7.86 -5.48 32.34
CA GLY A 217 7.94 -4.56 31.21
C GLY A 217 6.64 -3.88 30.80
N LEU A 218 5.50 -4.28 31.36
CA LEU A 218 4.20 -3.65 31.14
C LEU A 218 3.90 -2.51 32.14
N VAL A 219 4.81 -2.25 33.08
CA VAL A 219 4.70 -1.13 34.00
C VAL A 219 5.30 0.12 33.35
N PRO A 220 4.54 1.22 33.23
CA PRO A 220 5.08 2.45 32.66
C PRO A 220 6.16 3.03 33.58
N PRO A 221 7.29 3.54 33.04
CA PRO A 221 8.30 4.19 33.85
C PRO A 221 7.69 5.40 34.57
N SER A 222 8.03 5.57 35.85
CA SER A 222 7.55 6.64 36.74
C SER A 222 7.86 8.06 36.23
N THR A 223 8.71 8.18 35.21
CA THR A 223 9.09 9.43 34.54
C THR A 223 8.23 9.76 33.31
N ALA A 224 7.23 8.94 32.97
CA ALA A 224 6.32 9.25 31.86
C ALA A 224 5.41 10.43 32.23
N SER A 225 5.55 11.56 31.54
CA SER A 225 4.73 12.75 31.81
C SER A 225 3.24 12.41 31.78
N PRO A 226 2.46 12.75 32.82
CA PRO A 226 1.04 12.43 32.87
C PRO A 226 0.21 13.14 31.79
N LEU A 227 0.78 14.15 31.12
CA LEU A 227 0.19 14.93 30.02
C LEU A 227 0.51 14.42 28.60
N GLY A 228 1.26 13.32 28.46
CA GLY A 228 1.56 12.73 27.14
C GLY A 228 0.33 12.10 26.47
N SER A 229 0.29 12.11 25.13
CA SER A 229 -0.78 11.44 24.37
C SER A 229 -0.79 9.93 24.66
N SER A 230 -1.92 9.26 24.40
CA SER A 230 -2.01 7.81 24.55
C SER A 230 -0.98 7.05 23.70
N LEU A 231 -0.56 7.64 22.57
CA LEU A 231 0.53 7.10 21.73
C LEU A 231 1.89 7.22 22.42
N ASP A 232 2.19 8.33 23.10
CA ASP A 232 3.44 8.53 23.83
C ASP A 232 3.56 7.55 25.00
N ARG A 233 2.45 7.29 25.69
CA ARG A 233 2.35 6.27 26.74
C ARG A 233 2.58 4.88 26.19
N TRP A 234 1.93 4.52 25.07
CA TRP A 234 2.11 3.22 24.42
C TRP A 234 3.54 3.03 23.91
N LEU A 235 4.14 4.04 23.29
CA LEU A 235 5.53 4.00 22.84
C LEU A 235 6.51 3.88 24.01
N SER A 236 6.25 4.57 25.13
CA SER A 236 7.05 4.45 26.35
C SER A 236 6.99 3.04 26.94
N LEU A 237 5.78 2.47 27.04
CA LEU A 237 5.56 1.08 27.46
C LEU A 237 6.25 0.09 26.53
N TRP A 238 6.07 0.22 25.22
CA TRP A 238 6.70 -0.64 24.22
C TRP A 238 8.23 -0.59 24.29
N LYS A 239 8.81 0.61 24.45
CA LYS A 239 10.26 0.79 24.62
C LYS A 239 10.77 0.16 25.91
N SER A 240 10.04 0.33 27.03
CA SER A 240 10.35 -0.29 28.33
C SER A 240 10.33 -1.81 28.23
N HIS A 241 9.25 -2.36 27.65
CA HIS A 241 9.06 -3.79 27.44
C HIS A 241 10.17 -4.40 26.57
N ARG A 242 10.48 -3.77 25.43
CA ARG A 242 11.54 -4.20 24.52
C ARG A 242 12.91 -4.21 25.21
N ARG A 243 13.18 -3.20 26.04
CA ARG A 243 14.45 -3.10 26.79
C ARG A 243 14.59 -4.23 27.80
N ILE A 244 13.59 -4.45 28.65
CA ILE A 244 13.63 -5.46 29.71
C ILE A 244 13.83 -6.86 29.14
N ILE A 245 13.13 -7.20 28.05
CA ILE A 245 13.29 -8.50 27.39
C ILE A 245 14.67 -8.62 26.72
N SER A 246 15.17 -7.53 26.11
CA SER A 246 16.51 -7.55 25.53
C SER A 246 17.61 -7.70 26.57
N ASP A 247 17.44 -7.11 27.75
CA ASP A 247 18.39 -7.22 28.86
C ASP A 247 18.35 -8.63 29.45
N TRP A 248 17.17 -9.24 29.58
CA TRP A 248 17.01 -10.65 29.95
C TRP A 248 17.70 -11.60 28.96
N ASP A 249 17.48 -11.41 27.66
CA ASP A 249 18.08 -12.22 26.60
C ASP A 249 19.62 -12.13 26.63
N LYS A 250 20.17 -10.94 26.88
CA LYS A 250 21.62 -10.75 27.07
C LYS A 250 22.15 -11.44 28.31
N LEU A 251 21.47 -11.29 29.46
CA LEU A 251 21.88 -11.89 30.73
C LEU A 251 21.89 -13.42 30.64
N LYS A 252 20.85 -14.03 30.05
CA LYS A 252 20.72 -15.48 29.96
C LYS A 252 21.59 -16.12 28.89
N ARG A 253 22.03 -15.36 27.89
CA ARG A 253 23.05 -15.83 26.92
C ARG A 253 24.48 -15.69 27.42
N ALA A 254 24.71 -14.85 28.45
CA ALA A 254 26.02 -14.66 29.08
C ALA A 254 26.27 -15.59 30.28
N SER A 255 25.24 -16.31 30.75
CA SER A 255 25.28 -17.33 31.81
C SER A 255 25.35 -18.74 31.23
#